data_AF-A0A7C3TRS0-F1
#
_entry.id   AF-A0A7C3TRS0-F1
#
_cell.length_a   1.000
_cell.length_b   1.000
_cell.length_c   1.000
_cell.angle_alpha   90.00
_cell.angle_beta   90.00
_cell.angle_gamma   90.00
#
_symmetry.space_group_name_H-M   'P 1'
#
loop_
_entity.id
_entity.type
_entity.pdbx_description
1 polymer ?
#
loop_
_entity_poly.entity_id
_entity_poly.type
_entity_poly.pdbx_seq_one_letter_code
_entity_poly.pdbx_strand_id
1 'polypeptide(L)'
;MKYDYEKITSKELTGKLPLFYGIGIKLESAKEKNKIGVRFVGGIEYIFADIPFEIFFKIAPYIEIVPSTAVGIAPSIGIRYIFK
;
A
#
# COMPACT_ATOMS: atom_id res chain seq x y z
N MET A 1 29.74 -3.84 -9.67
CA MET A 1 28.73 -3.08 -10.43
C MET A 1 28.78 -1.64 -9.93
N LYS A 2 29.39 -0.71 -10.67
CA LYS A 2 29.46 0.71 -10.30
C LYS A 2 28.30 1.41 -10.99
N TYR A 3 27.36 1.94 -10.20
CA TYR A 3 26.28 2.77 -10.73
C TYR A 3 26.81 4.18 -10.91
N ASP A 4 26.69 4.71 -12.13
CA ASP A 4 27.10 6.06 -12.48
C ASP A 4 25.90 7.00 -12.30
N TYR A 5 25.80 7.59 -11.11
CA TYR A 5 24.67 8.42 -10.70
C TYR A 5 24.62 9.79 -11.41
N GLU A 6 25.71 10.21 -12.09
CA GLU A 6 25.77 11.50 -12.78
C GLU A 6 24.99 11.53 -14.10
N LYS A 7 24.64 10.37 -14.69
CA LYS A 7 23.81 10.28 -15.90
C LYS A 7 22.30 10.29 -15.63
N ILE A 8 21.90 10.29 -14.36
CA ILE A 8 20.50 10.47 -13.99
C ILE A 8 20.32 11.98 -13.81
N THR A 9 20.19 12.70 -14.93
CA THR A 9 19.59 14.04 -14.88
C THR A 9 18.25 13.84 -14.19
N SER A 10 18.11 14.33 -12.95
CA SER A 10 16.86 14.23 -12.19
C SER A 10 15.82 15.04 -12.94
N LYS A 11 15.16 14.41 -13.90
CA LYS A 11 13.94 14.95 -14.49
C LYS A 11 13.05 15.25 -13.29
N GLU A 12 12.67 16.51 -13.13
CA GLU A 12 11.82 16.90 -12.01
C GLU A 12 10.65 15.94 -11.94
N LEU A 13 10.41 15.37 -10.75
CA LEU A 13 9.32 14.45 -10.54
C LEU A 13 8.03 15.26 -10.69
N THR A 14 7.40 15.18 -11.86
CA THR A 14 6.16 15.91 -12.17
C THR A 14 4.94 15.34 -11.43
N GLY A 15 5.07 14.12 -10.90
CA GLY A 15 4.03 13.43 -10.15
C GLY A 15 3.80 13.97 -8.74
N LYS A 16 2.80 13.42 -8.05
CA LYS A 16 2.50 13.73 -6.66
C LYS A 16 2.94 12.59 -5.76
N LEU A 17 3.51 12.89 -4.59
CA LEU A 17 3.92 11.91 -3.59
C LEU A 17 3.12 12.05 -2.28
N PRO A 18 1.80 11.77 -2.27
CA PRO A 18 1.02 11.91 -1.04
C PRO A 18 1.33 10.78 -0.05
N LEU A 19 1.21 11.14 1.23
CA LEU A 19 1.03 10.21 2.33
C LEU A 19 -0.47 9.94 2.48
N PHE A 20 -0.86 8.69 2.73
CA PHE A 20 -2.26 8.35 3.02
C PHE A 20 -2.35 7.43 4.23
N TYR A 21 -3.50 7.46 4.90
CA TYR A 21 -3.83 6.56 6.00
C TYR A 21 -5.34 6.33 6.06
N GLY A 22 -5.74 5.23 6.71
CA GLY A 22 -7.13 4.86 6.88
C GLY A 22 -7.33 3.70 7.85
N ILE A 23 -8.57 3.49 8.26
CA ILE A 23 -9.01 2.39 9.11
C ILE A 23 -10.10 1.60 8.39
N GLY A 24 -10.18 0.29 8.60
CA GLY A 24 -11.24 -0.53 8.04
C GLY A 24 -11.42 -1.86 8.75
N ILE A 25 -12.47 -2.59 8.34
CA ILE A 25 -12.74 -3.95 8.81
C ILE A 25 -11.98 -4.93 7.92
N LYS A 26 -11.37 -5.96 8.53
CA LYS A 26 -10.78 -7.11 7.84
C LYS A 26 -11.76 -8.28 7.91
N LEU A 27 -12.20 -8.76 6.76
CA LEU A 27 -13.01 -9.98 6.63
C LEU A 27 -12.23 -10.97 5.76
N GLU A 28 -12.03 -12.18 6.26
CA GLU A 28 -11.37 -13.28 5.54
C GLU A 28 -12.21 -14.53 5.73
N SER A 29 -12.70 -15.10 4.64
CA SER A 29 -13.46 -16.35 4.68
C SER A 29 -12.61 -17.48 4.13
N ALA A 30 -12.35 -18.49 4.95
CA ALA A 30 -11.71 -19.73 4.57
C ALA A 30 -12.66 -20.89 4.87
N LYS A 31 -12.48 -22.02 4.18
CA LYS A 31 -13.40 -23.18 4.23
C LYS A 31 -13.77 -23.64 5.64
N GLU A 32 -12.87 -23.48 6.62
CA GLU A 32 -13.11 -23.96 7.99
C GLU A 32 -13.21 -22.86 9.05
N LYS A 33 -12.71 -21.64 8.79
CA LYS A 33 -12.70 -20.56 9.78
C LYS A 33 -12.82 -19.20 9.09
N ASN A 34 -13.79 -18.42 9.53
CA ASN A 34 -13.89 -17.01 9.17
C ASN A 34 -13.06 -16.19 10.15
N LYS A 35 -12.33 -15.21 9.65
CA LYS A 35 -11.63 -14.23 10.45
C LYS A 35 -12.23 -12.85 10.27
N ILE A 36 -12.42 -12.17 11.38
CA ILE A 36 -12.95 -10.81 11.43
C ILE A 36 -12.02 -9.98 12.31
N GLY A 37 -11.72 -8.76 11.88
CA GLY A 37 -10.85 -7.88 12.63
C GLY A 37 -10.92 -6.43 12.18
N VAL A 38 -10.03 -5.62 12.72
CA VAL A 38 -9.80 -4.24 12.31
C VAL A 38 -8.40 -4.11 11.70
N ARG A 39 -8.26 -3.24 10.71
CA ARG A 39 -6.97 -2.92 10.09
C ARG A 39 -6.79 -1.43 10.00
N PHE A 40 -5.57 -0.97 10.25
CA PHE A 40 -5.12 0.37 9.91
C PHE A 40 -4.22 0.24 8.70
N VAL A 41 -4.37 1.11 7.71
CA VAL A 41 -3.56 1.09 6.50
C VAL A 41 -2.91 2.46 6.39
N GLY A 42 -1.60 2.49 6.20
CA GLY A 42 -0.85 3.71 5.93
C GLY A 42 0.19 3.47 4.86
N GLY A 43 0.55 4.51 4.12
CA GLY A 43 1.56 4.37 3.09
C GLY A 43 1.85 5.63 2.33
N ILE A 44 2.68 5.44 1.31
CA ILE A 44 3.08 6.46 0.35
C ILE A 44 2.71 5.99 -1.04
N GLU A 45 2.36 6.90 -1.90
CA GLU A 45 2.11 6.62 -3.31
C GLU A 45 2.74 7.70 -4.18
N TYR A 46 3.22 7.32 -5.36
CA TYR A 46 3.69 8.23 -6.39
C TYR A 46 2.72 8.16 -7.56
N ILE A 47 1.94 9.21 -7.73
CA ILE A 47 0.93 9.36 -8.78
C ILE A 47 1.59 10.07 -9.97
N PHE A 48 1.65 9.40 -11.11
CA PHE A 48 2.25 9.99 -12.30
C PHE A 48 1.35 11.10 -12.86
N ALA A 49 1.94 12.22 -13.30
CA ALA A 49 1.18 13.34 -13.85
C ALA A 49 0.56 13.03 -15.22
N ASP A 50 1.31 12.31 -16.06
CA ASP A 50 1.02 12.20 -17.49
C ASP A 50 0.35 10.87 -17.87
N ILE A 51 0.34 9.88 -16.97
CA ILE A 51 -0.24 8.56 -17.22
C ILE A 51 -1.21 8.16 -16.09
N PRO A 52 -2.25 7.36 -16.37
CA PRO A 52 -3.28 6.97 -15.40
C PRO A 52 -2.80 5.85 -14.45
N PHE A 53 -1.58 5.96 -13.95
CA PHE A 53 -1.00 4.99 -13.03
C PHE A 53 -0.47 5.69 -11.77
N GLU A 54 -0.32 4.92 -10.72
CA GLU A 54 0.49 5.24 -9.55
C GLU A 54 1.27 3.99 -9.11
N ILE A 55 2.37 4.19 -8.40
CA ILE A 55 3.02 3.14 -7.61
C ILE A 55 2.83 3.44 -6.13
N PHE A 56 2.77 2.41 -5.30
CA PHE A 56 2.56 2.61 -3.86
C PHE A 56 3.35 1.62 -3.02
N PHE A 57 3.63 2.04 -1.79
CA PHE A 57 4.07 1.19 -0.70
C PHE A 57 3.15 1.42 0.50
N LYS A 58 2.61 0.35 1.08
CA LYS A 58 1.68 0.41 2.22
C LYS A 58 2.09 -0.58 3.30
N ILE A 59 1.83 -0.21 4.54
CA ILE A 59 1.88 -1.10 5.70
C ILE A 59 0.49 -1.12 6.31
N ALA A 60 -0.01 -2.32 6.61
CA ALA A 60 -1.31 -2.50 7.22
C ALA A 60 -1.24 -3.35 8.50
N PRO A 61 -0.98 -2.75 9.69
CA PRO A 61 -1.19 -3.47 10.94
C PRO A 61 -2.68 -3.79 11.14
N TYR A 62 -2.95 -4.96 11.70
CA TYR A 62 -4.31 -5.42 11.96
C TYR A 62 -4.41 -6.20 13.26
N ILE A 63 -5.63 -6.21 13.80
CA ILE A 63 -6.02 -7.00 14.96
C ILE A 63 -7.19 -7.87 14.51
N GLU A 64 -6.98 -9.18 14.48
CA GLU A 64 -8.05 -10.17 14.34
C GLU A 64 -8.75 -10.33 15.68
N ILE A 65 -10.07 -10.44 15.68
CA ILE A 65 -10.93 -10.56 16.86
C ILE A 65 -11.60 -11.95 16.86
N VAL A 66 -12.10 -12.37 15.70
CA VAL A 66 -12.73 -13.68 15.49
C VAL A 66 -11.79 -14.55 14.66
N PRO A 67 -11.62 -15.85 14.99
CA PRO A 67 -12.20 -16.55 16.16
C PRO A 67 -11.45 -16.28 17.48
N SER A 68 -10.26 -15.70 17.40
CA SER A 68 -9.40 -15.40 18.56
C SER A 68 -8.62 -14.13 18.29
N THR A 69 -8.21 -13.44 19.35
CA THR A 69 -7.41 -12.22 19.21
C THR A 69 -6.00 -12.52 18.71
N ALA A 70 -5.62 -11.91 17.60
CA ALA A 70 -4.27 -11.98 17.06
C ALA A 70 -3.88 -10.64 16.44
N VAL A 71 -2.58 -10.32 16.44
CA VAL A 71 -2.05 -9.11 15.80
C VAL A 71 -1.15 -9.50 14.64
N GLY A 72 -1.14 -8.68 13.59
CA GLY A 72 -0.28 -8.90 12.45
C GLY A 72 -0.05 -7.63 11.64
N ILE A 73 0.85 -7.72 10.66
CA ILE A 73 1.18 -6.64 9.73
C ILE A 73 1.18 -7.21 8.32
N ALA A 74 0.55 -6.49 7.40
CA ALA A 74 0.56 -6.80 5.97
C ALA A 74 1.24 -5.65 5.19
N PRO A 75 2.54 -5.75 4.87
CA PRO A 75 3.18 -4.82 3.94
C PRO A 75 2.77 -5.13 2.50
N SER A 76 2.73 -4.11 1.64
CA SER A 76 2.43 -4.26 0.22
C SER A 76 3.17 -3.22 -0.61
N ILE A 77 3.57 -3.62 -1.81
CA ILE A 77 4.07 -2.74 -2.86
C ILE A 77 3.31 -3.08 -4.14
N GLY A 78 2.99 -2.08 -4.96
CA GLY A 78 2.25 -2.34 -6.18
C GLY A 78 2.09 -1.13 -7.09
N ILE A 79 1.39 -1.37 -8.20
CA ILE A 79 1.01 -0.38 -9.20
C ILE A 79 -0.52 -0.37 -9.27
N ARG A 80 -1.15 0.81 -9.33
CA ARG A 80 -2.61 0.96 -9.48
C ARG A 80 -2.91 1.77 -10.73
N TYR A 81 -3.89 1.29 -11.51
CA TYR A 81 -4.49 2.06 -12.60
C TYR A 81 -5.62 2.93 -12.06
N ILE A 82 -5.64 4.21 -12.43
CA ILE A 82 -6.65 5.19 -12.01
C ILE A 82 -7.62 5.39 -13.17
N PHE A 83 -8.85 4.89 -13.02
CA PHE A 83 -9.93 5.14 -13.96
C PHE A 83 -10.33 6.62 -13.91
N LYS A 84 -10.44 7.26 -15.08
CA LYS A 84 -10.98 8.60 -15.28
C LYS A 84 -12.36 8.52 -15.92
#